data_AF-A0A1G3V539-F1
#
_entry.id   AF-A0A1G3V539-F1
#
_cell.length_a   1.000
_cell.length_b   1.000
_cell.length_c   1.000
_cell.angle_alpha   90.00
_cell.angle_beta   90.00
_cell.angle_gamma   90.00
#
_symmetry.space_group_name_H-M   'P 1'
#
loop_
_entity.id
_entity.type
_entity.pdbx_description
1 polymer ?
#
loop_
_entity_poly.entity_id
_entity_poly.type
_entity_poly.pdbx_seq_one_letter_code
_entity_poly.pdbx_strand_id
1 'polypeptide(L)'
;MDPLKAMKELEETKPLSGIFELYHLTSFRCFRNTKKGSTQEITVHIQDRGPGYKDLRYSCVASTVDGKVAMGNDCGTVGEAVNIVHWYKLDEGG
;
A
#
# COMPACT_ATOMS: atom_id res chain seq x y z
N MET A 1 0.63 1.59 20.86
CA MET A 1 -0.33 0.47 20.69
C MET A 1 0.42 -0.63 19.95
N ASP A 2 0.35 -1.87 20.41
CA ASP A 2 0.93 -3.01 19.68
C ASP A 2 0.10 -3.23 18.40
N PRO A 3 0.70 -3.11 17.20
CA PRO A 3 -0.03 -3.27 15.94
C PRO A 3 -0.74 -4.62 15.79
N LEU A 4 -0.18 -5.69 16.38
CA LEU A 4 -0.79 -7.02 16.34
C LEU A 4 -2.03 -7.10 17.23
N LYS A 5 -1.99 -6.42 18.38
CA LYS A 5 -3.14 -6.30 19.27
C LYS A 5 -4.27 -5.50 18.61
N ALA A 6 -3.93 -4.36 17.99
CA ALA A 6 -4.91 -3.52 17.29
C ALA A 6 -5.58 -4.26 16.14
N MET A 7 -4.80 -5.01 15.34
CA MET A 7 -5.34 -5.81 14.24
C MET A 7 -6.26 -6.92 14.74
N LYS A 8 -5.90 -7.59 15.84
CA LYS A 8 -6.75 -8.61 16.46
C LYS A 8 -8.08 -8.03 16.96
N GLU A 9 -8.06 -6.89 17.65
CA GLU A 9 -9.27 -6.22 18.13
C GLU A 9 -10.18 -5.75 16.97
N LEU A 10 -9.59 -5.30 15.87
CA LEU A 10 -10.34 -4.92 14.66
C LEU A 10 -10.95 -6.13 13.95
N GLU A 11 -10.25 -7.26 13.87
CA GLU A 11 -10.82 -8.51 13.31
C GLU A 11 -11.97 -9.04 14.18
N GLU A 12 -11.86 -8.98 15.50
CA GLU A 12 -12.93 -9.42 16.42
C GLU A 12 -14.18 -8.54 16.34
N THR A 13 -14.03 -7.25 16.03
CA THR A 13 -15.13 -6.28 15.89
C THR A 13 -15.67 -6.17 14.45
N LYS A 14 -15.00 -6.79 13.49
CA LYS A 14 -15.37 -6.82 12.07
C LYS A 14 -16.82 -7.26 11.79
N PRO A 15 -17.38 -8.32 12.44
CA PRO A 15 -18.75 -8.77 12.18
C PRO A 15 -19.83 -7.74 12.56
N LEU A 16 -19.51 -6.83 13.48
CA LEU A 16 -20.44 -5.83 14.00
C LEU A 16 -20.30 -4.46 13.31
N SER A 17 -19.19 -4.23 12.60
CA SER A 17 -18.85 -2.94 11.99
C SER A 17 -19.15 -2.87 10.49
N GLY A 18 -19.51 -3.98 9.84
CA GLY A 18 -19.69 -4.06 8.39
C GLY A 18 -18.38 -3.99 7.60
N ILE A 19 -17.22 -4.07 8.27
CA ILE A 19 -15.92 -4.13 7.63
C ILE A 19 -15.77 -5.50 6.93
N PHE A 20 -15.45 -5.51 5.64
CA PHE A 20 -15.30 -6.76 4.87
C PHE A 20 -13.82 -7.15 4.67
N GLU A 21 -12.91 -6.19 4.63
CA GLU A 21 -11.47 -6.39 4.53
C GLU A 21 -10.71 -5.46 5.48
N LEU A 22 -9.60 -5.95 6.03
CA LEU A 22 -8.75 -5.24 6.96
C LEU A 22 -7.29 -5.47 6.56
N TYR A 23 -6.49 -4.40 6.63
CA TYR A 23 -5.07 -4.44 6.30
C TYR A 23 -4.30 -3.67 7.36
N HIS A 24 -3.13 -4.18 7.74
CA HIS A 24 -2.16 -3.36 8.47
C HIS A 24 -1.43 -2.47 7.45
N LEU A 25 -1.59 -1.16 7.59
CA LEU A 25 -0.94 -0.15 6.77
C LEU A 25 0.40 0.30 7.37
N THR A 26 1.47 0.17 6.59
CA THR A 26 2.76 0.83 6.88
C THR A 26 3.00 1.91 5.83
N SER A 27 3.29 3.14 6.27
CA SER A 27 3.40 4.30 5.40
C SER A 27 4.81 4.89 5.40
N PHE A 28 5.31 5.21 4.22
CA PHE A 28 6.63 5.81 4.01
C PHE A 28 6.50 7.06 3.14
N ARG A 29 7.17 8.15 3.50
CA ARG A 29 7.38 9.28 2.60
C ARG A 29 8.75 9.16 1.97
N CYS A 30 8.84 9.29 0.66
CA CYS A 30 10.11 9.20 -0.07
C CYS A 30 10.08 10.05 -1.33
N PHE A 31 11.24 10.13 -1.99
CA PHE A 31 11.40 10.78 -3.28
C PHE A 31 11.76 9.73 -4.31
N ARG A 32 11.21 9.84 -5.52
CA ARG A 32 11.55 9.00 -6.66
C ARG A 32 11.90 9.84 -7.89
N ASN A 33 12.74 9.27 -8.76
CA ASN A 33 13.00 9.85 -10.08
C ASN A 33 11.83 9.52 -11.02
N THR A 34 11.26 10.54 -11.66
CA THR A 34 10.26 10.38 -12.73
C THR A 34 10.93 9.88 -14.01
N LYS A 35 10.13 9.39 -14.95
CA LYS A 35 10.64 9.01 -16.29
C LYS A 35 11.34 10.16 -17.03
N LYS A 36 11.01 11.42 -16.71
CA LYS A 36 11.63 12.62 -17.30
C LYS A 36 12.91 13.07 -16.58
N GLY A 37 13.35 12.34 -15.56
CA GLY A 37 14.56 12.65 -14.80
C GLY A 37 14.38 13.74 -13.73
N SER A 38 13.15 14.20 -13.47
CA SER A 38 12.85 15.06 -12.32
C SER A 38 12.65 14.22 -11.06
N THR A 39 12.72 14.86 -9.90
CA THR A 39 12.39 14.21 -8.62
C THR A 39 10.95 14.54 -8.22
N GLN A 40 10.23 13.55 -7.72
CA GLN A 40 8.86 13.69 -7.21
C GLN A 40 8.78 13.13 -5.79
N GLU A 41 8.18 13.89 -4.88
CA GLU A 41 7.82 13.39 -3.54
C GLU A 41 6.57 12.50 -3.64
N ILE A 42 6.62 11.34 -2.99
CA ILE A 42 5.52 10.39 -2.93
C ILE A 42 5.34 9.85 -1.50
N THR A 43 4.13 9.38 -1.21
CA THR A 43 3.83 8.52 -0.07
C THR A 43 3.58 7.11 -0.58
N VAL A 44 4.22 6.12 0.03
CA VAL A 44 4.03 4.69 -0.26
C VAL A 44 3.35 4.05 0.94
N HIS A 45 2.23 3.39 0.71
CA HIS A 45 1.49 2.58 1.67
C HIS A 45 1.64 1.11 1.32
N ILE A 46 2.25 0.34 2.22
CA ILE A 46 2.23 -1.12 2.16
C ILE A 46 1.02 -1.60 2.96
N GLN A 47 0.14 -2.35 2.32
CA GLN A 47 -1.04 -2.96 2.95
C GLN A 47 -0.74 -4.45 3.16
N ASP A 48 -0.76 -4.90 4.41
CA ASP A 48 -0.55 -6.30 4.81
C ASP A 48 -1.88 -6.93 5.25
N ARG A 49 -2.39 -7.90 4.48
CA ARG A 49 -3.60 -8.70 4.80
C ARG A 49 -3.39 -9.66 5.97
N GLY A 50 -2.16 -9.83 6.43
CA GLY A 50 -1.77 -10.73 7.52
C GLY A 50 -1.28 -12.09 7.05
N PRO A 51 -0.65 -12.87 7.94
CA PRO A 51 0.06 -14.11 7.61
C PRO A 51 -0.82 -15.27 7.11
N GLY A 52 -2.16 -15.15 7.23
CA GLY A 52 -3.10 -16.12 6.68
C GLY A 52 -3.19 -16.09 5.15
N TYR A 53 -2.77 -14.99 4.53
CA TYR A 53 -2.70 -14.83 3.08
C TYR A 53 -1.24 -15.00 2.67
N LYS A 54 -0.89 -16.08 1.97
CA LYS A 54 0.51 -16.33 1.57
C LYS A 54 0.86 -15.69 0.24
N ASP A 55 0.04 -15.92 -0.80
CA ASP A 55 0.37 -15.50 -2.17
C ASP A 55 -0.17 -14.11 -2.53
N LEU A 56 -1.09 -13.56 -1.73
CA LEU A 56 -1.78 -12.28 -1.95
C LEU A 56 -1.71 -11.40 -0.69
N ARG A 57 -0.64 -11.52 0.09
CA ARG A 57 -0.52 -10.88 1.41
C ARG A 57 -0.41 -9.36 1.32
N TYR A 58 0.43 -8.90 0.41
CA TYR A 58 0.90 -7.53 0.37
C TYR A 58 0.40 -6.82 -0.87
N SER A 59 -0.07 -5.61 -0.71
CA SER A 59 -0.30 -4.68 -1.81
C SER A 59 0.46 -3.37 -1.54
N CYS A 60 0.68 -2.59 -2.60
CA CYS A 60 1.37 -1.31 -2.53
C CYS A 60 0.53 -0.24 -3.23
N VAL A 61 0.26 0.85 -2.51
CA VAL A 61 -0.39 2.05 -3.04
C VAL A 61 0.58 3.21 -2.88
N ALA A 62 0.88 3.89 -3.98
CA ALA A 62 1.71 5.08 -3.97
C ALA A 62 0.87 6.30 -4.38
N SER A 63 1.06 7.42 -3.71
CA SER A 63 0.40 8.68 -4.02
C SER A 63 1.37 9.85 -4.03
N THR A 64 1.06 10.86 -4.83
CA THR A 64 1.81 12.11 -4.91
C THR A 64 1.13 13.20 -4.08
N VAL A 65 1.85 14.30 -3.80
CA VAL A 65 1.30 15.43 -3.05
C VAL A 65 0.11 16.10 -3.77
N ASP A 66 0.09 16.07 -5.10
CA ASP A 66 -0.99 16.56 -5.96
C ASP A 66 -2.14 15.55 -6.16
N GLY A 67 -2.10 14.40 -5.48
CA GLY A 67 -3.22 13.46 -5.40
C GLY A 67 -3.28 12.39 -6.50
N LYS A 68 -2.24 12.25 -7.34
CA LYS A 68 -2.14 11.10 -8.27
C LYS A 68 -1.90 9.83 -7.47
N VAL A 69 -2.45 8.72 -7.95
CA VAL A 69 -2.36 7.42 -7.27
C VAL A 69 -1.94 6.34 -8.26
N ALA A 70 -1.03 5.48 -7.83
CA ALA A 70 -0.61 4.27 -8.52
C ALA A 70 -0.69 3.09 -7.56
N MET A 71 -1.14 1.96 -8.07
CA MET A 71 -1.19 0.70 -7.33
C MET A 71 -0.86 -0.46 -8.26
N GLY A 72 -0.46 -1.57 -7.68
CA GLY A 72 -0.29 -2.86 -8.35
C GLY A 72 -1.33 -3.87 -7.87
N ASN A 73 -1.14 -5.13 -8.26
CA ASN A 73 -1.90 -6.25 -7.72
C ASN A 73 -1.38 -6.63 -6.32
N ASP A 74 -2.10 -7.54 -5.67
CA ASP A 74 -1.65 -8.19 -4.44
C ASP A 74 -0.61 -9.28 -4.75
N CYS A 75 0.37 -9.43 -3.86
CA CYS A 75 1.52 -10.32 -4.01
C CYS A 75 1.90 -11.00 -2.69
N GLY A 76 2.77 -12.01 -2.76
CA GLY A 76 3.25 -12.74 -1.57
C GLY A 76 4.31 -12.00 -0.78
N THR A 77 5.01 -11.03 -1.39
CA THR A 77 6.08 -10.26 -0.75
C THR A 77 5.94 -8.75 -0.94
N VAL A 78 6.48 -7.97 0.00
CA VAL A 78 6.54 -6.51 -0.09
C VAL A 78 7.34 -6.06 -1.33
N GLY A 79 8.45 -6.75 -1.64
CA GLY A 79 9.29 -6.42 -2.79
C GLY A 79 8.54 -6.56 -4.11
N GLU A 80 7.78 -7.65 -4.29
CA GLU A 80 6.92 -7.81 -5.46
C GLU A 80 5.85 -6.74 -5.52
N ALA A 81 5.16 -6.46 -4.41
CA ALA A 81 4.10 -5.45 -4.34
C ALA A 81 4.61 -4.08 -4.83
N VAL A 82 5.83 -3.68 -4.46
CA VAL A 82 6.47 -2.43 -4.92
C VAL A 82 6.85 -2.50 -6.41
N ASN A 83 7.42 -3.61 -6.87
CA ASN A 83 7.90 -3.76 -8.24
C ASN A 83 6.80 -3.73 -9.29
N ILE A 84 5.59 -4.19 -8.94
CA ILE A 84 4.47 -4.26 -9.89
C ILE A 84 3.55 -3.03 -9.87
N VAL A 85 3.83 -2.04 -9.02
CA VAL A 85 3.08 -0.77 -9.04
C VAL A 85 3.17 -0.14 -10.43
N HIS A 86 2.04 0.34 -10.92
CA HIS A 86 1.97 1.08 -12.17
C HIS A 86 2.52 2.51 -12.04
N TRP A 87 3.83 2.65 -11.76
CA TRP A 87 4.50 3.92 -11.47
C TRP A 87 4.29 4.99 -12.53
N TYR A 88 4.11 4.59 -13.80
CA TYR A 88 3.84 5.51 -14.90
C TYR A 88 2.59 6.38 -14.66
N LYS A 89 1.59 5.90 -13.90
CA LYS A 89 0.37 6.66 -13.57
C LYS A 89 0.67 7.91 -12.73
N LEU A 90 1.76 7.92 -11.97
CA LEU A 90 2.17 9.11 -11.21
C LEU A 90 2.86 10.16 -12.10
N ASP A 91 3.33 9.75 -13.27
CA ASP A 91 4.03 10.61 -14.24
C ASP A 91 3.11 11.17 -15.33
N GLU A 92 1.87 10.68 -15.43
CA GLU A 92 0.89 11.16 -16.39
C GLU A 92 0.54 12.62 -16.13
N GLY A 93 0.49 13.45 -17.18
CA GLY A 93 0.06 14.85 -17.08
C GLY A 93 1.13 15.83 -16.61
N GLY A 94 2.37 15.68 -17.07
CA GLY A 94 3.42 16.70 -16.98
C GLY A 94 4.16 16.90 -18.28
#